data_AF-A0A834MVQ0-F1
#
_entry.id   AF-A0A834MVQ0-F1
#
_cell.length_a   1.000
_cell.length_b   1.000
_cell.length_c   1.000
_cell.angle_alpha   90.00
_cell.angle_beta   90.00
_cell.angle_gamma   90.00
#
_symmetry.space_group_name_H-M   'P 1'
#
loop_
_entity.id
_entity.type
_entity.pdbx_description
1 polymer ?
#
loop_
_entity_poly.entity_id
_entity_poly.type
_entity_poly.pdbx_seq_one_letter_code
_entity_poly.pdbx_strand_id
1 'polypeptide(L)'
;MNGQILPTSRRQEVSPNGTLILHRVDSATDRGAYTCTAKNKQGRSDSQTVHIEVKVPPKIDPFSFPDNPQEGSRVHVTCVVSEGDSPLKITWLKDGKPLKLKEATTHQFGDFDLALRIQRASTAHNGNYTCVASNEAAKTSRTASLKVHGKGKPSKVQEKCGVGFPVAMHFKETEGPG
;
A
#
# COMPACT_ATOMS: atom_id res chain seq x y z
N MET A 1 -32.11 16.83 -16.66
CA MET A 1 -31.88 16.26 -18.01
C MET A 1 -31.13 14.95 -17.77
N ASN A 2 -31.74 13.77 -17.80
CA ASN A 2 -32.18 13.16 -19.06
C ASN A 2 -33.37 12.19 -18.98
N GLY A 3 -34.11 12.08 -17.86
CA GLY A 3 -35.43 11.41 -17.82
C GLY A 3 -35.52 10.06 -18.55
N GLN A 4 -34.42 9.30 -18.61
CA GLN A 4 -34.34 8.08 -19.39
C GLN A 4 -35.09 6.97 -18.67
N ILE A 5 -35.96 6.27 -19.41
CA ILE A 5 -36.68 5.13 -18.88
C ILE A 5 -35.72 3.94 -18.84
N LEU A 6 -35.56 3.36 -17.65
CA LEU A 6 -34.74 2.17 -17.42
C LEU A 6 -35.49 0.91 -17.90
N PRO A 7 -34.78 -0.15 -18.31
CA PRO A 7 -33.32 -0.29 -18.33
C PRO A 7 -32.66 0.40 -19.54
N THR A 8 -31.57 1.13 -19.31
CA THR A 8 -30.71 1.74 -20.35
C THR A 8 -29.45 0.92 -20.63
N SER A 9 -29.18 -0.13 -19.84
CA SER A 9 -28.05 -1.03 -20.06
C SER A 9 -28.39 -2.47 -19.66
N ARG A 10 -27.53 -3.42 -20.07
CA ARG A 10 -27.66 -4.85 -19.71
C ARG A 10 -27.42 -5.14 -18.22
N ARG A 11 -26.94 -4.15 -17.47
CA ARG A 11 -26.71 -4.25 -16.02
C ARG A 11 -27.97 -3.91 -15.22
N GLN A 12 -29.00 -3.38 -15.85
CA GLN A 12 -30.23 -2.96 -15.20
C GLN A 12 -31.36 -3.93 -15.52
N GLU A 13 -32.11 -4.29 -14.49
CA GLU A 13 -33.27 -5.15 -14.61
C GLU A 13 -34.42 -4.51 -13.84
N VAL A 14 -35.55 -4.27 -14.53
CA VAL A 14 -36.75 -3.69 -13.93
C VAL A 14 -37.84 -4.76 -13.90
N SER A 15 -38.21 -5.18 -12.70
CA SER A 15 -39.24 -6.18 -12.47
C SER A 15 -40.65 -5.56 -12.57
N PRO A 16 -41.69 -6.34 -12.94
CA PRO A 16 -43.07 -5.84 -13.06
C PRO A 16 -43.66 -5.24 -11.78
N ASN A 17 -43.13 -5.61 -10.61
CA ASN A 17 -43.50 -5.05 -9.31
C ASN A 17 -42.85 -3.69 -9.02
N GLY A 18 -42.08 -3.12 -9.96
CA GLY A 18 -41.39 -1.84 -9.80
C GLY A 18 -40.01 -1.93 -9.14
N THR A 19 -39.48 -3.13 -8.89
CA THR A 19 -38.11 -3.30 -8.36
C THR A 19 -37.08 -3.08 -9.47
N LEU A 20 -36.10 -2.21 -9.23
CA LEU A 20 -34.89 -2.06 -10.06
C LEU A 20 -33.73 -2.83 -9.42
N ILE A 21 -33.07 -3.69 -10.20
CA ILE A 21 -31.85 -4.40 -9.83
C ILE A 21 -30.70 -3.89 -10.69
N LEU A 22 -29.59 -3.52 -10.04
CA LEU A 22 -28.34 -3.10 -10.67
C LEU A 22 -27.28 -4.18 -10.48
N HIS A 23 -26.90 -4.85 -11.57
CA HIS A 23 -25.87 -5.87 -11.60
C HIS A 23 -24.50 -5.25 -11.87
N ARG A 24 -23.47 -5.64 -11.11
CA ARG A 24 -22.09 -5.13 -11.24
C ARG A 24 -22.06 -3.58 -11.15
N VAL A 25 -22.41 -3.08 -9.98
CA VAL A 25 -22.50 -1.64 -9.70
C VAL A 25 -21.18 -0.94 -10.00
N ASP A 26 -21.26 0.16 -10.74
CA ASP A 26 -20.15 1.03 -11.13
C ASP A 26 -20.37 2.43 -10.57
N SER A 27 -19.38 2.95 -9.85
CA SER A 27 -19.50 4.24 -9.16
C SER A 27 -19.57 5.44 -10.10
N ALA A 28 -19.04 5.35 -11.31
CA ALA A 28 -19.04 6.42 -12.30
C ALA A 28 -20.39 6.54 -13.02
N THR A 29 -21.07 5.42 -13.28
CA THR A 29 -22.31 5.43 -14.07
C THR A 29 -23.59 5.23 -13.26
N ASP A 30 -23.52 4.51 -12.14
CA ASP A 30 -24.73 4.08 -11.43
C ASP A 30 -25.08 4.99 -10.24
N ARG A 31 -24.19 5.92 -9.88
CA ARG A 31 -24.46 7.00 -8.93
C ARG A 31 -25.44 8.01 -9.53
N GLY A 32 -26.42 8.44 -8.74
CA GLY A 32 -27.30 9.55 -9.14
C GLY A 32 -28.72 9.41 -8.62
N ALA A 33 -29.60 10.27 -9.15
CA ALA A 33 -31.02 10.28 -8.82
C ALA A 33 -31.79 9.26 -9.66
N TYR A 34 -32.55 8.41 -9.01
CA TYR A 34 -33.46 7.44 -9.63
C TYR A 34 -34.89 7.77 -9.21
N THR A 35 -35.76 7.95 -10.19
CA THR A 35 -37.18 8.26 -9.94
C THR A 35 -38.03 7.06 -10.31
N CYS A 36 -38.80 6.57 -9.34
CA CYS A 36 -39.83 5.56 -9.59
C CYS A 36 -41.17 6.28 -9.78
N THR A 37 -41.80 6.07 -10.94
CA THR A 37 -43.11 6.65 -11.27
C THR A 37 -44.15 5.55 -11.40
N ALA A 38 -45.17 5.57 -10.54
CA ALA A 38 -46.31 4.67 -10.61
C ALA A 38 -47.48 5.38 -11.29
N LYS A 39 -48.12 4.73 -12.27
CA LYS A 39 -49.28 5.28 -12.99
C LYS A 39 -50.44 4.30 -12.96
N ASN A 40 -51.59 4.77 -12.49
CA ASN A 40 -52.82 3.98 -12.48
C ASN A 40 -53.55 4.06 -13.83
N LYS A 41 -54.46 3.11 -14.08
CA LYS A 41 -55.24 3.01 -15.35
C LYS A 41 -55.99 4.30 -15.72
N GLN A 42 -56.37 5.10 -14.73
CA GLN A 42 -57.09 6.37 -14.88
C GLN A 42 -56.16 7.55 -15.23
N GLY A 43 -54.86 7.30 -15.41
CA GLY A 43 -53.88 8.32 -15.80
C GLY A 43 -53.24 9.09 -14.65
N ARG A 44 -53.72 8.93 -13.41
CA ARG A 44 -53.06 9.49 -12.21
C ARG A 44 -51.70 8.82 -12.01
N SER A 45 -50.67 9.64 -11.78
CA SER A 45 -49.33 9.18 -11.48
C SER A 45 -48.81 9.80 -10.20
N ASP A 46 -47.99 9.04 -9.50
CA ASP A 46 -47.19 9.52 -8.37
C ASP A 46 -45.72 9.14 -8.59
N SER A 47 -44.79 9.85 -7.98
CA SER A 47 -43.36 9.62 -8.19
C SER A 47 -42.52 9.90 -6.96
N GLN A 48 -41.55 9.03 -6.71
CA GLN A 48 -40.58 9.21 -5.64
C GLN A 48 -39.17 9.10 -6.20
N THR A 49 -38.29 9.99 -5.75
CA THR A 49 -36.88 10.03 -6.17
C THR A 49 -35.97 9.63 -5.03
N VAL A 50 -35.02 8.74 -5.30
CA VAL A 50 -33.95 8.33 -4.39
C VAL A 50 -32.60 8.69 -5.00
N HIS A 51 -31.63 9.07 -4.16
CA HIS A 51 -30.25 9.27 -4.58
C HIS A 51 -29.43 8.06 -4.19
N ILE A 52 -28.85 7.40 -5.20
CA ILE A 52 -27.95 6.27 -5.00
C ILE A 52 -26.52 6.81 -4.96
N GLU A 53 -25.83 6.55 -3.85
CA GLU A 53 -24.38 6.71 -3.74
C GLU A 53 -23.72 5.34 -3.81
N VAL A 54 -22.61 5.26 -4.54
CA VAL A 54 -21.80 4.04 -4.64
C VAL A 54 -20.51 4.27 -3.86
N LYS A 55 -20.32 3.50 -2.79
CA LYS A 55 -19.14 3.62 -1.92
C LYS A 55 -17.93 2.91 -2.53
N VAL A 56 -16.79 3.59 -2.59
CA VAL A 56 -15.56 3.08 -3.18
C VAL A 56 -14.70 2.40 -2.10
N PRO A 57 -14.35 1.11 -2.23
CA PRO A 57 -13.52 0.41 -1.26
C PRO A 57 -12.07 0.92 -1.26
N PRO A 58 -11.31 0.77 -0.17
CA PRO A 58 -9.94 1.24 -0.13
C PRO A 58 -9.04 0.37 -1.00
N LYS A 59 -8.04 0.97 -1.62
CA LYS A 59 -7.00 0.29 -2.42
C LYS A 59 -5.62 0.67 -1.92
N ILE A 60 -4.85 -0.32 -1.50
CA ILE A 60 -3.49 -0.11 -0.96
C ILE A 60 -2.45 -0.35 -2.06
N ASP A 61 -1.59 0.63 -2.28
CA ASP A 61 -0.48 0.52 -3.22
C ASP A 61 0.56 -0.51 -2.74
N PRO A 62 1.31 -1.15 -3.65
CA PRO A 62 2.39 -2.04 -3.27
C PRO A 62 3.44 -1.28 -2.45
N PHE A 63 3.96 -1.91 -1.40
CA PHE A 63 5.07 -1.39 -0.63
C PHE A 63 6.06 -2.52 -0.30
N SER A 64 7.31 -2.14 -0.06
CA SER A 64 8.37 -3.05 0.36
C SER A 64 9.26 -2.37 1.40
N PHE A 65 9.95 -3.20 2.19
CA PHE A 65 11.03 -2.72 3.06
C PHE A 65 12.32 -2.55 2.24
N PRO A 66 13.31 -1.81 2.75
CA PRO A 66 14.65 -1.78 2.16
C PRO A 66 15.22 -3.18 2.02
N ASP A 67 16.03 -3.39 0.98
CA ASP A 67 16.73 -4.66 0.78
C ASP A 67 17.87 -4.81 1.79
N ASN A 68 17.95 -5.98 2.41
CA ASN A 68 19.05 -6.36 3.32
C ASN A 68 19.38 -5.33 4.44
N PRO A 69 18.39 -4.86 5.23
CA PRO A 69 18.64 -3.88 6.28
C PRO A 69 19.52 -4.50 7.36
N GLN A 70 20.59 -3.80 7.71
CA GLN A 70 21.52 -4.25 8.73
C GLN A 70 21.03 -3.87 10.12
N GLU A 71 21.40 -4.64 11.12
CA GLU A 71 21.10 -4.32 12.52
C GLU A 71 21.68 -2.95 12.93
N GLY A 72 20.85 -2.14 13.59
CA GLY A 72 21.12 -0.76 13.94
C GLY A 72 20.71 0.27 12.86
N SER A 73 20.34 -0.18 11.66
CA SER A 73 19.86 0.72 10.60
C SER A 73 18.48 1.31 10.92
N ARG A 74 18.15 2.41 10.23
CA ARG A 74 16.80 2.98 10.23
C ARG A 74 15.99 2.35 9.11
N VAL A 75 14.80 1.89 9.43
CA VAL A 75 13.84 1.32 8.46
C VAL A 75 12.60 2.20 8.44
N HIS A 76 12.14 2.53 7.23
CA HIS A 76 10.94 3.32 7.00
C HIS A 76 10.16 2.71 5.85
N VAL A 77 8.85 2.59 6.03
CA VAL A 77 7.90 2.20 5.00
C VAL A 77 6.62 3.01 5.18
N THR A 78 5.94 3.31 4.08
CA THR A 78 4.66 4.02 4.09
C THR A 78 3.61 3.15 3.43
N CYS A 79 2.47 2.99 4.09
CA CYS A 79 1.28 2.44 3.46
C CYS A 79 0.48 3.59 2.86
N VAL A 80 0.28 3.54 1.55
CA VAL A 80 -0.45 4.55 0.78
C VAL A 80 -1.75 3.92 0.28
N VAL A 81 -2.87 4.59 0.54
CA VAL A 81 -4.18 4.24 0.00
C VAL A 81 -4.43 5.13 -1.23
N SER A 82 -4.42 4.55 -2.42
CA SER A 82 -4.56 5.28 -3.69
C SER A 82 -6.00 5.58 -4.08
N GLU A 83 -6.95 4.78 -3.59
CA GLU A 83 -8.39 4.92 -3.85
C GLU A 83 -9.18 4.55 -2.58
N GLY A 84 -10.36 5.14 -2.40
CA GLY A 84 -11.29 4.81 -1.32
C GLY A 84 -12.00 6.03 -0.73
N ASP A 85 -13.26 5.87 -0.35
CA ASP A 85 -14.02 6.96 0.29
C ASP A 85 -13.64 7.14 1.77
N SER A 86 -13.60 8.40 2.21
CA SER A 86 -13.45 8.77 3.62
C SER A 86 -14.74 8.51 4.42
N PRO A 87 -14.65 8.25 5.74
CA PRO A 87 -13.43 8.20 6.54
C PRO A 87 -12.67 6.87 6.40
N LEU A 88 -11.37 6.95 6.17
CA LEU A 88 -10.47 5.80 6.12
C LEU A 88 -9.86 5.52 7.49
N LYS A 89 -9.81 4.24 7.86
CA LYS A 89 -9.05 3.76 9.01
C LYS A 89 -7.90 2.89 8.52
N ILE A 90 -6.68 3.35 8.75
CA ILE A 90 -5.45 2.65 8.37
C ILE A 90 -4.73 2.18 9.63
N THR A 91 -4.28 0.93 9.65
CA THR A 91 -3.55 0.32 10.79
C THR A 91 -2.46 -0.63 10.31
N TRP A 92 -1.47 -0.86 11.16
CA TRP A 92 -0.41 -1.83 10.93
C TRP A 92 -0.57 -3.06 11.84
N LEU A 93 -0.33 -4.23 11.26
CA LEU A 93 -0.18 -5.49 11.97
C LEU A 93 1.25 -6.01 11.77
N LYS A 94 1.80 -6.67 12.79
CA LYS A 94 3.02 -7.49 12.70
C LYS A 94 2.63 -8.93 13.00
N ASP A 95 2.91 -9.84 12.07
CA ASP A 95 2.64 -11.27 12.19
C ASP A 95 1.17 -11.55 12.57
N GLY A 96 0.24 -10.81 11.96
CA GLY A 96 -1.21 -10.92 12.17
C GLY A 96 -1.74 -10.26 13.46
N LYS A 97 -0.88 -9.67 14.29
CA LYS A 97 -1.26 -9.01 15.54
C LYS A 97 -1.11 -7.50 15.45
N PRO A 98 -1.89 -6.70 16.20
CA PRO A 98 -1.70 -5.25 16.24
C PRO A 98 -0.24 -4.89 16.56
N LEU A 99 0.34 -4.02 15.74
CA LEU A 99 1.70 -3.55 15.91
C LEU A 99 1.83 -2.84 17.26
N LYS A 100 2.79 -3.26 18.08
CA LYS A 100 2.99 -2.66 19.40
C LYS A 100 3.84 -1.41 19.30
N LEU A 101 3.56 -0.41 20.14
CA LEU A 101 4.31 0.86 20.16
C LEU A 101 5.82 0.68 20.44
N LYS A 102 6.20 -0.42 21.10
CA LYS A 102 7.61 -0.78 21.36
C LYS A 102 8.33 -1.36 20.14
N GLU A 103 7.60 -1.82 19.12
CA GLU A 103 8.16 -2.47 17.93
C GLU A 103 8.44 -1.46 16.81
N ALA A 104 7.60 -0.44 16.66
CA ALA A 104 7.82 0.64 15.71
C ALA A 104 6.94 1.85 16.06
N THR A 105 7.34 3.02 15.56
CA THR A 105 6.51 4.23 15.63
C THR A 105 5.71 4.37 14.34
N THR A 106 4.42 4.67 14.46
CA THR A 106 3.57 4.98 13.31
C THR A 106 3.26 6.47 13.23
N HIS A 107 3.13 7.00 12.02
CA HIS A 107 2.77 8.40 11.80
C HIS A 107 1.79 8.50 10.64
N GLN A 108 0.61 9.06 10.87
CA GLN A 108 -0.39 9.26 9.84
C GLN A 108 -0.16 10.60 9.13
N PHE A 109 -0.21 10.60 7.79
CA PHE A 109 -0.13 11.81 6.97
C PHE A 109 -1.45 11.94 6.21
N GLY A 110 -2.30 12.89 6.62
CA GLY A 110 -3.66 12.99 6.08
C GLY A 110 -4.48 11.71 6.28
N ASP A 111 -5.49 11.52 5.42
CA ASP A 111 -6.43 10.41 5.56
C ASP A 111 -5.97 9.12 4.88
N PHE A 112 -4.99 9.21 3.96
CA PHE A 112 -4.66 8.14 3.02
C PHE A 112 -3.31 7.46 3.29
N ASP A 113 -2.46 8.02 4.16
CA ASP A 113 -1.10 7.50 4.38
C ASP A 113 -0.81 7.18 5.85
N LEU A 114 -0.26 5.99 6.10
CA LEU A 114 0.26 5.61 7.42
C LEU A 114 1.68 5.08 7.33
N ALA A 115 2.63 5.90 7.79
CA ALA A 115 4.03 5.55 7.90
C ALA A 115 4.32 4.66 9.10
N LEU A 116 5.27 3.75 8.93
CA LEU A 116 5.93 2.97 9.97
C LEU A 116 7.43 3.28 9.96
N ARG A 117 8.00 3.48 11.15
CA ARG A 117 9.42 3.82 11.35
C ARG A 117 10.03 3.00 12.47
N ILE A 118 11.18 2.40 12.19
CA ILE A 118 12.03 1.69 13.16
C ILE A 118 13.38 2.42 13.17
N GLN A 119 13.74 3.02 14.31
CA GLN A 119 14.94 3.85 14.40
C GLN A 119 16.24 3.05 14.52
N ARG A 120 16.17 1.87 15.14
CA ARG A 120 17.28 0.93 15.28
C ARG A 120 16.77 -0.47 15.06
N ALA A 121 16.86 -0.94 13.83
CA ALA A 121 16.43 -2.27 13.43
C ALA A 121 17.25 -3.35 14.16
N SER A 122 16.59 -4.46 14.47
CA SER A 122 17.20 -5.64 15.11
C SER A 122 16.45 -6.88 14.63
N THR A 123 16.99 -8.07 14.88
CA THR A 123 16.37 -9.34 14.46
C THR A 123 14.99 -9.57 15.06
N ALA A 124 14.66 -8.95 16.21
CA ALA A 124 13.32 -8.99 16.80
C ALA A 124 12.24 -8.28 15.96
N HIS A 125 12.65 -7.37 15.08
CA HIS A 125 11.77 -6.69 14.12
C HIS A 125 11.47 -7.56 12.89
N ASN A 126 12.11 -8.71 12.74
CA ASN A 126 11.79 -9.61 11.63
C ASN A 126 10.35 -10.08 11.71
N GLY A 127 9.70 -10.16 10.56
CA GLY A 127 8.31 -10.60 10.46
C GLY A 127 7.58 -10.03 9.25
N ASN A 128 6.31 -10.37 9.16
CA ASN A 128 5.40 -9.89 8.12
C ASN A 128 4.62 -8.69 8.64
N TYR A 129 4.79 -7.55 7.98
CA TYR A 129 4.05 -6.34 8.29
C TYR A 129 2.90 -6.18 7.31
N THR A 130 1.68 -6.14 7.84
CA THR A 130 0.46 -5.99 7.06
C THR A 130 -0.14 -4.62 7.32
N CYS A 131 -0.25 -3.80 6.28
CA CYS A 131 -1.08 -2.62 6.34
C CYS A 131 -2.53 -3.02 6.06
N VAL A 132 -3.44 -2.50 6.87
CA VAL A 132 -4.88 -2.75 6.75
C VAL A 132 -5.58 -1.40 6.64
N ALA A 133 -6.35 -1.22 5.57
CA ALA A 133 -7.18 -0.04 5.34
C ALA A 133 -8.65 -0.46 5.28
N SER A 134 -9.53 0.32 5.90
CA SER A 134 -10.97 0.06 5.90
C SER A 134 -11.78 1.34 5.81
N ASN A 135 -12.89 1.29 5.07
CA ASN A 135 -13.98 2.25 5.13
C ASN A 135 -15.33 1.51 5.19
N GLU A 136 -16.43 2.23 4.98
CA GLU A 136 -17.79 1.67 4.99
C GLU A 136 -18.00 0.58 3.91
N ALA A 137 -17.34 0.70 2.75
CA ALA A 137 -17.51 -0.23 1.65
C ALA A 137 -16.78 -1.57 1.89
N ALA A 138 -15.52 -1.51 2.34
CA ALA A 138 -14.72 -2.71 2.52
C ALA A 138 -13.52 -2.52 3.46
N LYS A 139 -12.91 -3.66 3.80
CA LYS A 139 -11.60 -3.77 4.44
C LYS A 139 -10.64 -4.47 3.49
N THR A 140 -9.50 -3.85 3.24
CA THR A 140 -8.42 -4.40 2.41
C THR A 140 -7.11 -4.45 3.20
N SER A 141 -6.16 -5.24 2.72
CA SER A 141 -4.85 -5.35 3.36
C SER A 141 -3.76 -5.73 2.39
N ARG A 142 -2.53 -5.32 2.70
CA ARG A 142 -1.33 -5.69 1.93
C ARG A 142 -0.16 -5.94 2.86
N THR A 143 0.69 -6.91 2.51
CA THR A 143 1.76 -7.42 3.39
C THR A 143 3.11 -7.33 2.72
N ALA A 144 4.13 -6.93 3.48
CA ALA A 144 5.53 -7.05 3.10
C ALA A 144 6.36 -7.63 4.26
N SER A 145 7.41 -8.37 3.93
CA SER A 145 8.29 -9.00 4.92
C SER A 145 9.52 -8.15 5.20
N LEU A 146 9.86 -7.96 6.47
CA LEU A 146 11.11 -7.35 6.91
C LEU A 146 12.08 -8.43 7.37
N LYS A 147 13.29 -8.42 6.81
CA LYS A 147 14.38 -9.32 7.21
C LYS A 147 15.66 -8.52 7.51
N VAL A 148 15.89 -8.24 8.78
CA VAL A 148 17.08 -7.59 9.31
C VAL A 148 18.21 -8.61 9.44
N HIS A 149 19.38 -8.24 8.94
CA HIS A 149 20.59 -9.04 9.00
C HIS A 149 21.42 -8.58 10.19
N GLY A 150 21.82 -9.54 11.04
CA GLY A 150 22.64 -9.25 12.20
C GLY A 150 23.99 -8.69 11.78
N LYS A 151 24.62 -7.89 12.64
CA LYS A 151 26.01 -7.46 12.41
C LYS A 151 26.89 -8.71 12.37
N GLY A 152 27.25 -9.17 11.17
CA GLY A 152 28.40 -10.05 11.03
C GLY A 152 29.59 -9.39 11.70
N LYS A 153 30.38 -10.15 12.47
CA LYS A 153 31.76 -9.71 12.78
C LYS A 153 32.37 -9.27 11.45
N PRO A 154 33.04 -8.12 11.35
CA PRO A 154 33.76 -7.79 10.12
C PRO A 154 34.68 -8.98 9.84
N SER A 155 34.41 -9.68 8.73
CA SER A 155 35.32 -10.67 8.18
C SER A 155 36.65 -9.94 8.05
N LYS A 156 37.71 -10.42 8.71
CA LYS A 156 39.05 -9.90 8.47
C LYS A 156 39.25 -9.94 6.95
N VAL A 157 39.25 -8.78 6.30
CA VAL A 157 39.77 -8.66 4.95
C VAL A 157 41.26 -8.92 5.11
N GLN A 158 41.70 -10.14 4.85
CA GLN A 158 43.12 -10.39 4.67
C GLN A 158 43.45 -9.75 3.32
N GLU A 159 44.08 -8.57 3.36
CA GLU A 159 44.93 -8.14 2.25
C GLU A 159 45.97 -9.23 2.04
N LYS A 160 45.74 -10.11 1.07
CA LYS A 160 46.85 -10.79 0.42
C LYS A 160 47.50 -9.77 -0.47
N CYS A 161 48.57 -9.14 0.02
CA CYS A 161 49.53 -8.48 -0.84
C CYS A 161 50.01 -9.51 -1.86
N GLY A 162 49.56 -9.37 -3.11
CA GLY A 162 49.90 -10.25 -4.21
C GLY A 162 51.37 -10.11 -4.54
N VAL A 163 52.04 -11.25 -4.62
CA VAL A 163 53.45 -11.42 -4.95
C VAL A 163 53.74 -10.79 -6.32
N GLY A 164 54.69 -9.85 -6.36
CA GLY A 164 55.14 -9.20 -7.59
C GLY A 164 56.61 -8.83 -7.50
N PHE A 165 57.46 -9.80 -7.85
CA PHE A 165 58.88 -9.78 -8.25
C PHE A 165 59.91 -8.86 -7.52
N PRO A 166 61.09 -9.40 -7.14
CA PRO A 166 62.20 -8.57 -6.70
C PRO A 166 62.76 -7.79 -7.90
N VAL A 167 62.65 -6.46 -7.87
CA VAL A 167 63.46 -5.60 -8.73
C VAL A 167 64.86 -5.55 -8.10
N ALA A 168 65.83 -6.18 -8.75
CA ALA A 168 67.24 -6.06 -8.38
C ALA A 168 67.68 -4.60 -8.58
N MET A 169 68.04 -3.92 -7.48
CA MET A 169 68.75 -2.65 -7.56
C MET A 169 70.21 -2.92 -7.93
N HIS A 170 70.61 -2.46 -9.11
CA HIS A 170 72.00 -2.46 -9.58
C HIS A 170 72.73 -1.28 -8.94
N PHE A 171 73.71 -1.53 -8.08
CA PHE A 171 74.64 -0.50 -7.63
C PHE A 171 75.71 -0.31 -8.71
N LYS A 172 75.85 0.91 -9.24
CA LYS A 172 77.08 1.34 -9.92
C LYS A 172 77.92 2.10 -8.89
N GLU A 173 79.02 1.49 -8.46
CA GLU A 173 80.12 2.24 -7.88
C GLU A 173 80.66 3.20 -8.95
N THR A 174 80.73 4.48 -8.62
CA THR A 174 81.59 5.42 -9.33
C THR A 174 82.71 5.78 -8.37
N GLU A 175 83.88 5.20 -8.66
CA GLU A 175 85.14 5.65 -8.09
C GLU A 175 85.37 7.13 -8.47
N GLY A 176 86.05 7.87 -7.58
CA GLY A 176 86.40 9.28 -7.75
C GLY A 176 87.34 9.54 -8.93
N PRO A 177 87.86 10.78 -9.07
CA PRO A 177 89.12 11.04 -8.36
C PRO A 177 89.34 12.51 -7.94
N GLY A 178 90.33 12.72 -7.06
CA GLY A 178 91.15 13.93 -7.00
C GLY A 178 90.98 14.79 -5.77
#